data_AF-A0A7S2A4S2-F1
#
_entry.id   AF-A0A7S2A4S2-F1
#
_cell.length_a   1.000
_cell.length_b   1.000
_cell.length_c   1.000
_cell.angle_alpha   90.00
_cell.angle_beta   90.00
_cell.angle_gamma   90.00
#
_symmetry.space_group_name_H-M   'P 1'
#
loop_
_entity.id
_entity.type
_entity.pdbx_description
1 polymer ?
#
loop_
_entity_poly.entity_id
_entity_poly.type
_entity_poly.pdbx_seq_one_letter_code
_entity_poly.pdbx_strand_id
1 'polypeptide(L)'
;DAYAGEMVYHDGDLDEMRMCHGDYKKKLAWLGPGKKRRMIHRYLETFAKKVTVSPQSISSLSYAFSLYKLSEDKAAQILSDLCLAMPEKTASTGKLLFFGNHILKSPEARAKLEPIREMLASSYRDDVGISGEDIVDKSQKAMGEAAYREAVTKAGKDQTSLTPGWEVLGLTKEDAQRIWDEEEESGFVSSMEAKYSRAKLKYNDKGQRLDELGDVKPGQEDLDGNDDGSEVEASSSGAYECGQCGFTMFVAPGREKKFFGPGFKCPECGAAKDQFVGKNVEDQ
;
A
#
# COMPACT_ATOMS: atom_id res chain seq x y z
N ASP A 1 -13.78 -16.03 -0.33
CA ASP A 1 -12.87 -15.18 -1.13
C ASP A 1 -13.63 -14.24 -2.05
N ALA A 2 -14.58 -14.72 -2.85
CA ALA A 2 -15.42 -13.89 -3.72
C ALA A 2 -15.99 -12.63 -3.02
N TYR A 3 -16.64 -12.80 -1.86
CA TYR A 3 -17.14 -11.67 -1.05
C TYR A 3 -16.09 -10.60 -0.76
N ALA A 4 -14.91 -11.01 -0.29
CA ALA A 4 -13.86 -10.08 0.11
C ALA A 4 -13.23 -9.38 -1.10
N GLY A 5 -13.06 -10.10 -2.22
CA GLY A 5 -12.59 -9.53 -3.47
C GLY A 5 -13.55 -8.49 -4.03
N GLU A 6 -14.85 -8.77 -4.02
CA GLU A 6 -15.88 -7.86 -4.53
C GLU A 6 -16.05 -6.63 -3.63
N MET A 7 -16.05 -6.79 -2.30
CA MET A 7 -16.04 -5.65 -1.38
C MET A 7 -14.84 -4.72 -1.57
N VAL A 8 -13.66 -5.27 -1.87
CA VAL A 8 -12.44 -4.49 -2.15
C VAL A 8 -12.48 -3.84 -3.53
N TYR A 9 -13.06 -4.53 -4.53
CA TYR A 9 -13.24 -3.97 -5.87
C TYR A 9 -14.11 -2.71 -5.85
N HIS A 10 -15.10 -2.66 -4.97
CA HIS A 10 -15.98 -1.51 -4.78
C HIS A 10 -15.50 -0.52 -3.71
N ASP A 11 -14.21 -0.51 -3.35
CA ASP A 11 -13.69 0.41 -2.33
C ASP A 11 -14.02 1.88 -2.65
N GLY A 12 -14.76 2.52 -1.75
CA GLY A 12 -15.23 3.91 -1.84
C GLY A 12 -16.53 4.10 -2.63
N ASP A 13 -17.05 3.06 -3.28
CA ASP A 13 -18.43 3.03 -3.76
C ASP A 13 -19.32 2.39 -2.67
N LEU A 14 -19.83 3.23 -1.76
CA LEU A 14 -20.57 2.76 -0.59
C LEU A 14 -21.88 2.07 -0.95
N ASP A 15 -22.52 2.45 -2.06
CA ASP A 15 -23.76 1.83 -2.51
C ASP A 15 -23.50 0.43 -3.06
N GLU A 16 -22.47 0.25 -3.88
CA GLU A 16 -22.05 -1.07 -4.38
C GLU A 16 -21.55 -1.96 -3.24
N MET A 17 -20.76 -1.44 -2.29
CA MET A 17 -20.35 -2.18 -1.09
C MET A 17 -21.56 -2.68 -0.29
N ARG A 18 -22.61 -1.85 -0.14
CA ARG A 18 -23.84 -2.23 0.55
C ARG A 18 -24.57 -3.34 -0.18
N MET A 19 -24.70 -3.24 -1.51
CA MET A 19 -25.35 -4.25 -2.34
C MET A 19 -24.60 -5.58 -2.28
N CYS A 20 -23.28 -5.56 -2.48
CA CYS A 20 -22.40 -6.71 -2.31
C CYS A 20 -22.58 -7.37 -0.94
N HIS A 21 -22.51 -6.60 0.16
CA HIS A 21 -22.72 -7.14 1.50
C HIS A 21 -24.11 -7.78 1.67
N GLY A 22 -25.16 -7.14 1.16
CA GLY A 22 -26.53 -7.65 1.20
C GLY A 22 -26.70 -8.99 0.47
N ASP A 23 -26.08 -9.12 -0.70
CA ASP A 23 -26.13 -10.30 -1.54
C ASP A 23 -25.39 -11.49 -0.92
N TYR A 24 -24.13 -11.28 -0.50
CA TYR A 24 -23.36 -12.36 0.12
C TYR A 24 -23.91 -12.76 1.48
N LYS A 25 -24.54 -11.84 2.22
CA LYS A 25 -25.25 -12.19 3.46
C LYS A 25 -26.35 -13.24 3.20
N LYS A 26 -27.04 -13.19 2.05
CA LYS A 26 -28.03 -14.19 1.63
C LYS A 26 -27.34 -15.44 1.08
N LYS A 27 -26.45 -15.29 0.08
CA LYS A 27 -25.77 -16.40 -0.61
C LYS A 27 -24.99 -17.30 0.35
N LEU A 28 -24.38 -16.72 1.39
CA LEU A 28 -23.55 -17.45 2.35
C LEU A 28 -24.32 -17.90 3.60
N ALA A 29 -25.66 -17.85 3.62
CA ALA A 29 -26.46 -18.20 4.80
C ALA A 29 -26.16 -19.60 5.36
N TRP A 30 -25.78 -20.55 4.50
CA TRP A 30 -25.39 -21.91 4.86
C TRP A 30 -24.15 -22.02 5.76
N LEU A 31 -23.33 -20.97 5.88
CA LEU A 31 -22.16 -20.94 6.78
C LEU A 31 -22.51 -20.83 8.27
N GLY A 32 -23.79 -20.71 8.61
CA GLY A 32 -24.28 -20.77 9.99
C GLY A 32 -23.85 -19.58 10.88
N PRO A 33 -23.84 -19.76 12.22
CA PRO A 33 -23.65 -18.67 13.18
C PRO A 33 -22.31 -17.94 13.05
N GLY A 34 -21.24 -18.65 12.66
CA GLY A 34 -19.90 -18.08 12.48
C GLY A 34 -19.71 -17.27 11.19
N LYS A 35 -20.72 -17.22 10.31
CA LYS A 35 -20.64 -16.59 8.98
C LYS A 35 -20.11 -15.16 9.02
N LYS A 36 -20.71 -14.31 9.86
CA LYS A 36 -20.35 -12.88 9.92
C LYS A 36 -18.88 -12.68 10.27
N ARG A 37 -18.38 -13.44 11.25
CA ARG A 37 -16.96 -13.40 11.67
C ARG A 37 -16.05 -13.82 10.51
N ARG A 38 -16.35 -14.92 9.83
CA ARG A 38 -15.55 -15.37 8.67
C ARG A 38 -15.54 -14.34 7.54
N MET A 39 -16.69 -13.74 7.24
CA MET A 39 -16.80 -12.74 6.19
C MET A 39 -15.98 -11.47 6.50
N ILE A 40 -16.10 -10.91 7.72
CA ILE A 40 -15.36 -9.70 8.07
C ILE A 40 -13.86 -9.96 8.18
N HIS A 41 -13.43 -11.09 8.75
CA HIS A 41 -12.00 -11.46 8.79
C HIS A 41 -11.42 -11.55 7.37
N ARG A 42 -12.11 -12.25 6.46
CA ARG A 42 -11.62 -12.40 5.09
C ARG A 42 -11.61 -11.10 4.31
N TYR A 43 -12.60 -10.23 4.55
CA TYR A 43 -12.61 -8.88 4.01
C TYR A 43 -11.41 -8.08 4.51
N LEU A 44 -11.18 -8.02 5.83
CA LEU A 44 -10.07 -7.28 6.43
C LEU A 44 -8.70 -7.77 5.93
N GLU A 45 -8.48 -9.08 5.83
CA GLU A 45 -7.26 -9.64 5.24
C GLU A 45 -7.05 -9.18 3.79
N THR A 46 -8.11 -9.24 2.99
CA THR A 46 -8.04 -8.87 1.56
C THR A 46 -7.87 -7.37 1.40
N PHE A 47 -8.54 -6.58 2.24
CA PHE A 47 -8.48 -5.13 2.29
C PHE A 47 -7.07 -4.66 2.65
N ALA A 48 -6.50 -5.18 3.75
CA ALA A 48 -5.14 -4.85 4.17
C ALA A 48 -4.10 -5.16 3.08
N LYS A 49 -4.33 -6.24 2.34
CA LYS A 49 -3.44 -6.70 1.26
C LYS A 49 -3.55 -5.85 -0.01
N LYS A 50 -4.76 -5.49 -0.43
CA LYS A 50 -5.02 -4.91 -1.77
C LYS A 50 -5.30 -3.41 -1.78
N VAL A 51 -5.77 -2.84 -0.68
CA VAL A 51 -6.20 -1.44 -0.62
C VAL A 51 -5.05 -0.58 -0.09
N THR A 52 -4.77 0.53 -0.77
CA THR A 52 -3.81 1.54 -0.33
C THR A 52 -4.43 2.43 0.74
N VAL A 53 -3.60 2.98 1.63
CA VAL A 53 -4.09 3.94 2.62
C VAL A 53 -4.42 5.25 1.93
N SER A 54 -5.64 5.73 2.13
CA SER A 54 -6.13 7.00 1.62
C SER A 54 -7.31 7.48 2.50
N PRO A 55 -7.72 8.76 2.41
CA PRO A 55 -8.93 9.23 3.10
C PRO A 55 -10.17 8.40 2.71
N GLN A 56 -10.27 8.00 1.44
CA GLN A 56 -11.35 7.16 0.91
C GLN A 56 -11.36 5.78 1.57
N SER A 57 -10.23 5.09 1.65
CA SER A 57 -10.18 3.73 2.22
C SER A 57 -10.45 3.70 3.72
N ILE A 58 -10.09 4.76 4.46
CA ILE A 58 -10.54 4.93 5.87
C ILE A 58 -12.07 4.98 5.94
N SER A 59 -12.69 5.81 5.09
CA SER A 59 -14.15 5.94 5.01
C SER A 59 -14.82 4.61 4.64
N SER A 60 -14.32 3.92 3.62
CA SER A 60 -14.84 2.62 3.18
C SER A 60 -14.79 1.56 4.27
N LEU A 61 -13.67 1.45 5.00
CA LEU A 61 -13.56 0.47 6.07
C LEU A 61 -14.45 0.82 7.27
N SER A 62 -14.56 2.10 7.61
CA SER A 62 -15.51 2.58 8.62
C SER A 62 -16.95 2.24 8.22
N TYR A 63 -17.31 2.46 6.95
CA TYR A 63 -18.61 2.07 6.42
C TYR A 63 -18.83 0.56 6.46
N ALA A 64 -17.83 -0.24 6.12
CA ALA A 64 -17.90 -1.69 6.23
C ALA A 64 -18.22 -2.12 7.67
N PHE A 65 -17.58 -1.54 8.69
CA PHE A 65 -17.95 -1.82 10.09
C PHE A 65 -19.42 -1.50 10.40
N SER A 66 -19.96 -0.43 9.81
CA SER A 66 -21.38 -0.06 9.94
C SER A 66 -22.32 -1.10 9.31
N LEU A 67 -21.96 -1.69 8.16
CA LEU A 67 -22.74 -2.76 7.49
C LEU A 67 -22.86 -4.00 8.40
N TYR A 68 -21.80 -4.32 9.13
CA TYR A 68 -21.78 -5.39 10.12
C TYR A 68 -22.44 -5.02 11.45
N LYS A 69 -22.80 -3.74 11.64
CA LYS A 69 -23.33 -3.18 12.89
C LYS A 69 -22.40 -3.42 14.08
N LEU A 70 -21.10 -3.22 13.86
CA LEU A 70 -20.11 -3.37 14.92
C LEU A 70 -20.09 -2.14 15.82
N SER A 71 -20.02 -2.34 17.13
CA SER A 71 -19.56 -1.29 18.05
C SER A 71 -18.05 -1.08 17.87
N GLU A 72 -17.53 0.07 18.31
CA GLU A 72 -16.08 0.32 18.31
C GLU A 72 -15.32 -0.75 19.09
N ASP A 73 -15.83 -1.14 20.27
CA ASP A 73 -15.29 -2.23 21.08
C ASP A 73 -15.15 -3.54 20.31
N LYS A 74 -16.19 -3.89 19.52
CA LYS A 74 -16.21 -5.13 18.76
C LYS A 74 -15.34 -5.05 17.51
N ALA A 75 -15.30 -3.90 16.85
CA ALA A 75 -14.42 -3.65 15.71
C ALA A 75 -12.95 -3.75 16.14
N ALA A 76 -12.58 -3.11 17.25
CA ALA A 76 -11.25 -3.19 17.83
C ALA A 76 -10.84 -4.62 18.18
N GLN A 77 -11.75 -5.38 18.82
CA GLN A 77 -11.51 -6.79 19.12
C GLN A 77 -11.29 -7.63 17.85
N ILE A 78 -12.07 -7.40 16.79
CA ILE A 78 -11.92 -8.14 15.52
C ILE A 78 -10.59 -7.82 14.85
N LEU A 79 -10.18 -6.54 14.84
CA LEU A 79 -8.87 -6.13 14.31
C LEU A 79 -7.73 -6.79 15.10
N SER A 80 -7.78 -6.72 16.42
CA SER A 80 -6.78 -7.31 17.32
C SER A 80 -6.70 -8.83 17.13
N ASP A 81 -7.82 -9.55 17.24
CA ASP A 81 -7.91 -11.00 17.01
C ASP A 81 -7.31 -11.41 15.66
N LEU A 82 -7.61 -10.64 14.60
CA LEU A 82 -7.15 -10.95 13.26
C LEU A 82 -5.64 -10.76 13.14
N CYS A 83 -5.12 -9.60 13.55
CA CYS A 83 -3.69 -9.29 13.50
C CYS A 83 -2.87 -10.28 14.33
N LEU A 84 -3.34 -10.63 15.53
CA LEU A 84 -2.73 -11.64 16.40
C LEU A 84 -2.69 -13.04 15.79
N ALA A 85 -3.62 -13.36 14.89
CA ALA A 85 -3.65 -14.63 14.17
C ALA A 85 -2.77 -14.67 12.91
N MET A 86 -2.15 -13.54 12.51
CA MET A 86 -1.27 -13.44 11.33
C MET A 86 0.05 -12.69 11.63
N PRO A 87 0.83 -13.13 12.65
CA PRO A 87 2.03 -12.42 13.10
C PRO A 87 3.10 -12.26 12.01
N GLU A 88 3.12 -13.13 11.00
CA GLU A 88 4.05 -13.08 9.88
C GLU A 88 3.76 -11.95 8.87
N LYS A 89 2.57 -11.33 8.92
CA LYS A 89 2.12 -10.32 7.94
C LYS A 89 2.26 -8.89 8.47
N THR A 90 3.48 -8.50 8.83
CA THR A 90 3.76 -7.23 9.50
C THR A 90 3.25 -6.00 8.74
N ALA A 91 3.31 -5.97 7.41
CA ALA A 91 2.79 -4.85 6.61
C ALA A 91 1.26 -4.76 6.67
N SER A 92 0.57 -5.88 6.47
CA SER A 92 -0.89 -5.95 6.60
C SER A 92 -1.34 -5.59 8.02
N THR A 93 -0.64 -6.08 9.04
CA THR A 93 -0.89 -5.79 10.46
C THR A 93 -0.68 -4.32 10.78
N GLY A 94 0.42 -3.72 10.31
CA GLY A 94 0.69 -2.28 10.47
C GLY A 94 -0.36 -1.41 9.78
N LYS A 95 -0.87 -1.84 8.62
CA LYS A 95 -1.94 -1.13 7.91
C LYS A 95 -3.28 -1.23 8.65
N LEU A 96 -3.62 -2.40 9.19
CA LEU A 96 -4.85 -2.58 9.99
C LEU A 96 -4.78 -1.81 11.32
N LEU A 97 -3.60 -1.73 11.95
CA LEU A 97 -3.36 -0.86 13.10
C LEU A 97 -3.62 0.62 12.73
N PHE A 98 -3.09 1.06 11.58
CA PHE A 98 -3.31 2.42 11.08
C PHE A 98 -4.79 2.71 10.92
N PHE A 99 -5.52 1.88 10.17
CA PHE A 99 -6.96 2.05 10.00
C PHE A 99 -7.72 2.03 11.35
N GLY A 100 -7.37 1.11 12.25
CA GLY A 100 -7.97 1.03 13.58
C GLY A 100 -7.85 2.33 14.36
N ASN A 101 -6.65 2.92 14.42
CA ASN A 101 -6.39 4.16 15.15
C ASN A 101 -7.17 5.36 14.59
N HIS A 102 -7.43 5.38 13.29
CA HIS A 102 -8.11 6.50 12.61
C HIS A 102 -9.63 6.32 12.53
N ILE A 103 -10.13 5.09 12.66
CA ILE A 103 -11.58 4.80 12.64
C ILE A 103 -12.16 4.80 14.06
N LEU A 104 -11.48 4.18 15.02
CA LEU A 104 -11.97 4.06 16.40
C LEU A 104 -11.79 5.39 17.14
N LYS A 105 -12.84 5.85 17.83
CA LYS A 105 -12.84 7.15 18.53
C LYS A 105 -12.65 7.01 20.04
N SER A 106 -13.20 5.96 20.64
CA SER A 106 -13.14 5.77 22.09
C SER A 106 -11.73 5.35 22.54
N PRO A 107 -11.23 5.89 23.68
CA PRO A 107 -9.96 5.46 24.27
C PRO A 107 -9.92 3.96 24.57
N GLU A 108 -11.04 3.40 25.04
CA GLU A 108 -11.16 1.98 25.39
C GLU A 108 -11.02 1.08 24.17
N ALA A 109 -11.65 1.46 23.04
CA ALA A 109 -11.52 0.74 21.79
C ALA A 109 -10.09 0.83 21.24
N ARG A 110 -9.45 1.99 21.31
CA ARG A 110 -8.04 2.16 20.90
C ARG A 110 -7.08 1.35 21.75
N ALA A 111 -7.29 1.27 23.06
CA ALA A 111 -6.47 0.47 23.96
C ALA A 111 -6.46 -1.03 23.59
N LYS A 112 -7.51 -1.55 22.93
CA LYS A 112 -7.52 -2.94 22.44
C LYS A 112 -6.63 -3.19 21.23
N LEU A 113 -6.12 -2.14 20.59
CA LEU A 113 -5.14 -2.26 19.51
C LEU A 113 -3.70 -2.35 20.04
N GLU A 114 -3.48 -2.12 21.34
CA GLU A 114 -2.15 -2.17 21.95
C GLU A 114 -1.42 -3.51 21.72
N PRO A 115 -2.06 -4.69 21.81
CA PRO A 115 -1.39 -5.96 21.50
C PRO A 115 -0.85 -6.04 20.06
N ILE A 116 -1.47 -5.32 19.12
CA ILE A 116 -0.99 -5.23 17.74
C ILE A 116 0.29 -4.39 17.67
N ARG A 117 0.31 -3.26 18.40
CA ARG A 117 1.46 -2.37 18.52
C ARG A 117 2.64 -3.09 19.17
N GLU A 118 2.41 -3.76 20.30
CA GLU A 118 3.42 -4.57 21.00
C GLU A 118 4.00 -5.66 20.09
N MET A 119 3.16 -6.38 19.35
CA MET A 119 3.61 -7.38 18.39
C MET A 119 4.54 -6.77 17.32
N LEU A 120 4.13 -5.66 16.70
CA LEU A 120 4.94 -4.99 15.68
C LEU A 120 6.25 -4.48 16.27
N ALA A 121 6.22 -3.89 17.46
CA ALA A 121 7.40 -3.39 18.16
C ALA A 121 8.39 -4.52 18.48
N SER A 122 7.90 -5.69 18.93
CA SER A 122 8.73 -6.85 19.26
C SER A 122 9.51 -7.45 18.07
N SER A 123 9.13 -7.08 16.84
CA SER A 123 9.84 -7.51 15.62
C SER A 123 11.13 -6.73 15.38
N TYR A 124 11.34 -5.62 16.07
CA TYR A 124 12.54 -4.80 15.97
C TYR A 124 13.52 -5.15 17.10
N ARG A 125 14.82 -5.18 16.78
CA ARG A 125 15.87 -5.36 17.78
C ARG A 125 16.18 -4.02 18.43
N ASP A 126 16.37 -4.01 19.75
CA ASP A 126 16.72 -2.83 20.55
C ASP A 126 18.15 -2.29 20.30
N ASP A 127 18.85 -2.83 19.30
CA ASP A 127 20.29 -2.68 19.09
C ASP A 127 20.70 -1.26 18.60
N VAL A 128 19.75 -0.37 18.28
CA VAL A 128 20.01 0.92 17.59
C VAL A 128 19.61 2.16 18.41
N GLY A 129 19.28 2.00 19.70
CA GLY A 129 18.91 3.15 20.56
C GLY A 129 17.62 3.86 20.16
N ILE A 130 16.82 3.23 19.28
CA ILE A 130 15.45 3.61 18.94
C ILE A 130 14.59 2.42 19.36
N SER A 131 13.55 2.66 20.16
CA SER A 131 12.67 1.58 20.62
C SER A 131 11.84 1.03 19.45
N GLY A 132 11.45 -0.24 19.53
CA GLY A 132 10.51 -0.84 18.55
C GLY A 132 9.20 -0.05 18.44
N GLU A 133 8.72 0.50 19.56
CA GLU A 133 7.53 1.36 19.60
C GLU A 133 7.71 2.65 18.79
N ASP A 134 8.85 3.33 18.94
CA ASP A 134 9.16 4.54 18.15
C ASP A 134 9.21 4.23 16.65
N ILE A 135 9.68 3.04 16.27
CA ILE A 135 9.72 2.60 14.87
C ILE A 135 8.29 2.40 14.36
N VAL A 136 7.42 1.77 15.15
CA VAL A 136 6.00 1.63 14.80
C VAL A 136 5.35 2.99 14.64
N ASP A 137 5.55 3.93 15.58
CA ASP A 137 4.98 5.28 15.49
C ASP A 137 5.46 6.05 14.25
N LYS A 138 6.75 6.00 13.96
CA LYS A 138 7.31 6.60 12.74
C LYS A 138 6.72 5.96 11.48
N SER A 139 6.53 4.65 11.47
CA SER A 139 5.92 3.92 10.36
C SER A 139 4.44 4.32 10.16
N GLN A 140 3.66 4.43 11.24
CA GLN A 140 2.27 4.87 11.19
C GLN A 140 2.17 6.34 10.70
N LYS A 141 3.02 7.24 11.20
CA LYS A 141 3.07 8.64 10.73
C LYS A 141 3.44 8.70 9.24
N ALA A 142 4.48 7.98 8.82
CA ALA A 142 4.90 7.96 7.42
C ALA A 142 3.80 7.42 6.48
N MET A 143 2.99 6.46 6.94
CA MET A 143 1.85 5.94 6.17
C MET A 143 0.79 7.01 5.90
N GLY A 144 0.46 7.83 6.92
CA GLY A 144 -0.47 8.97 6.77
C GLY A 144 0.09 10.06 5.87
N GLU A 145 1.37 10.42 6.02
CA GLU A 145 2.02 11.42 5.17
C GLU A 145 2.09 10.97 3.70
N ALA A 146 2.43 9.71 3.44
CA ALA A 146 2.49 9.15 2.09
C ALA A 146 1.10 9.15 1.43
N ALA A 147 0.07 8.74 2.17
CA ALA A 147 -1.32 8.75 1.69
C ALA A 147 -1.81 10.16 1.37
N TYR A 148 -1.44 11.15 2.19
CA TYR A 148 -1.80 12.53 1.94
C TYR A 148 -1.07 13.11 0.74
N ARG A 149 0.23 12.82 0.59
CA ARG A 149 1.02 13.21 -0.58
C ARG A 149 0.39 12.70 -1.87
N GLU A 150 0.01 11.41 -1.90
CA GLU A 150 -0.70 10.82 -3.05
C GLU A 150 -2.03 11.55 -3.33
N ALA A 151 -2.79 11.91 -2.30
CA ALA A 151 -4.02 12.68 -2.46
C ALA A 151 -3.77 14.07 -3.06
N VAL A 152 -2.72 14.78 -2.60
CA VAL A 152 -2.32 16.09 -3.12
C VAL A 152 -1.88 16.00 -4.58
N THR A 153 -1.03 15.04 -4.91
CA THR A 153 -0.59 14.78 -6.30
C THR A 153 -1.80 14.47 -7.19
N LYS A 154 -2.74 13.63 -6.73
CA LYS A 154 -3.95 13.24 -7.48
C LYS A 154 -4.91 14.42 -7.70
N ALA A 155 -5.02 15.33 -6.74
CA ALA A 155 -5.81 16.56 -6.89
C ALA A 155 -5.21 17.50 -7.94
N GLY A 156 -3.89 17.42 -8.16
CA GLY A 156 -3.18 18.11 -9.22
C GLY A 156 -3.05 19.62 -9.01
N LYS A 157 -2.54 20.31 -10.03
CA LYS A 157 -2.17 21.73 -9.98
C LYS A 157 -3.34 22.72 -9.89
N ASP A 158 -4.56 22.26 -10.11
CA ASP A 158 -5.74 23.15 -10.12
C ASP A 158 -6.28 23.42 -8.71
N GLN A 159 -5.71 22.77 -7.68
CA GLN A 159 -6.09 22.99 -6.29
C GLN A 159 -5.59 24.36 -5.79
N THR A 160 -6.47 25.12 -5.13
CA THR A 160 -6.16 26.46 -4.58
C THR A 160 -6.01 26.47 -3.06
N SER A 161 -6.10 25.31 -2.43
CA SER A 161 -6.06 25.13 -0.97
C SER A 161 -5.62 23.71 -0.64
N LEU A 162 -5.34 23.45 0.65
CA LEU A 162 -5.04 22.11 1.15
C LEU A 162 -6.06 21.08 0.65
N THR A 163 -5.56 19.97 0.11
CA THR A 163 -6.38 18.83 -0.28
C THR A 163 -7.16 18.31 0.94
N PRO A 164 -8.48 18.09 0.86
CA PRO A 164 -9.24 17.53 1.98
C PRO A 164 -8.76 16.13 2.39
N GLY A 165 -8.91 15.78 3.66
CA GLY A 165 -8.68 14.42 4.16
C GLY A 165 -7.39 14.21 4.97
N TRP A 166 -6.56 15.23 5.17
CA TRP A 166 -5.40 15.15 6.06
C TRP A 166 -5.79 14.85 7.53
N GLU A 167 -6.92 15.40 8.01
CA GLU A 167 -7.41 15.17 9.38
C GLU A 167 -7.71 13.68 9.64
N VAL A 168 -8.36 13.02 8.68
CA VAL A 168 -8.70 11.59 8.82
C VAL A 168 -7.47 10.69 8.71
N LEU A 169 -6.39 11.18 8.09
CA LEU A 169 -5.08 10.52 8.05
C LEU A 169 -4.22 10.79 9.30
N GLY A 170 -4.76 11.51 10.29
CA GLY A 170 -4.08 11.80 11.56
C GLY A 170 -2.99 12.86 11.45
N LEU A 171 -2.99 13.66 10.37
CA LEU A 171 -2.03 14.73 10.17
C LEU A 171 -2.49 16.00 10.87
N THR A 172 -1.52 16.81 11.29
CA THR A 172 -1.77 18.19 11.71
C THR A 172 -1.93 19.10 10.49
N LYS A 173 -2.50 20.30 10.69
CA LYS A 173 -2.57 21.29 9.61
C LYS A 173 -1.16 21.69 9.14
N GLU A 174 -0.21 21.74 10.07
CA GLU A 174 1.19 22.04 9.82
C GLU A 174 1.86 20.95 8.96
N ASP A 175 1.66 19.67 9.30
CA ASP A 175 2.13 18.55 8.48
C ASP A 175 1.50 18.57 7.07
N ALA A 176 0.20 18.83 6.99
CA ALA A 176 -0.53 18.91 5.72
C ALA A 176 -0.05 20.08 4.86
N GLN A 177 0.19 21.25 5.46
CA GLN A 177 0.73 22.41 4.76
C GLN A 177 2.14 22.14 4.24
N ARG A 178 3.02 21.58 5.08
CA ARG A 178 4.37 21.21 4.67
C ARG A 178 4.37 20.27 3.46
N ILE A 179 3.55 19.22 3.48
CA ILE A 179 3.46 18.27 2.36
C ILE A 179 2.90 18.95 1.11
N TRP A 180 1.90 19.82 1.27
CA TRP A 180 1.31 20.55 0.16
C TRP A 180 2.32 21.50 -0.50
N ASP A 181 3.09 22.26 0.30
CA ASP A 181 4.14 23.17 -0.19
C ASP A 181 5.24 22.38 -0.93
N GLU A 182 5.65 21.23 -0.39
CA GLU A 182 6.63 20.33 -1.04
C GLU A 182 6.14 19.82 -2.40
N GLU A 183 4.85 19.48 -2.51
CA GLU A 183 4.25 19.04 -3.77
C GLU A 183 3.99 20.22 -4.73
N GLU A 184 3.65 21.41 -4.24
CA GLU A 184 3.54 22.59 -5.08
C GLU A 184 4.89 22.95 -5.72
N GLU A 185 5.98 22.91 -4.94
CA GLU A 185 7.34 23.12 -5.43
C GLU A 185 7.76 22.06 -6.47
N SER A 186 7.27 20.82 -6.33
CA SER A 186 7.50 19.75 -7.31
C SER A 186 6.64 19.89 -8.57
N GLY A 187 5.67 20.81 -8.60
CA GLY A 187 4.69 20.96 -9.67
C GLY A 187 3.53 19.97 -9.61
N PHE A 188 3.26 19.42 -8.42
CA PHE A 188 2.32 18.32 -8.15
C PHE A 188 2.68 17.06 -8.93
N VAL A 189 3.97 16.91 -9.22
CA VAL A 189 4.52 15.79 -9.95
C VAL A 189 4.86 14.71 -8.94
N SER A 190 4.33 13.50 -9.14
CA SER A 190 4.63 12.40 -8.23
C SER A 190 6.16 12.21 -8.10
N SER A 191 6.64 11.75 -6.93
CA SER A 191 8.07 11.46 -6.72
C SER A 191 8.67 10.55 -7.81
N MET A 192 7.83 9.71 -8.42
CA MET A 192 8.15 8.88 -9.56
C MET A 192 8.31 9.71 -10.83
N GLU A 193 7.30 10.47 -11.23
CA GLU A 193 7.34 11.33 -12.42
C GLU A 193 8.46 12.39 -12.32
N ALA A 194 8.80 12.91 -11.15
CA ALA A 194 9.91 13.83 -10.94
C ALA A 194 11.28 13.17 -11.18
N LYS A 195 11.43 11.88 -10.81
CA LYS A 195 12.64 11.08 -11.07
C LYS A 195 12.79 10.71 -12.54
N TYR A 196 11.70 10.39 -13.24
CA TYR A 196 11.73 10.03 -14.67
C TYR A 196 11.71 11.24 -15.62
N SER A 197 11.13 12.38 -15.21
CA SER A 197 11.17 13.61 -15.99
C SER A 197 12.57 14.23 -16.03
N ARG A 198 13.37 14.08 -14.96
CA ARG A 198 14.82 14.35 -14.98
C ARG A 198 15.62 13.34 -15.80
N ALA A 199 15.03 12.20 -16.15
CA ALA A 199 15.61 11.15 -16.96
C ALA A 199 14.85 10.97 -18.27
N LYS A 200 14.51 12.06 -18.99
CA LYS A 200 14.20 11.98 -20.42
C LYS A 200 15.45 11.55 -21.19
N LEU A 201 15.75 10.27 -21.10
CA LEU A 201 16.74 9.58 -21.92
C LEU A 201 16.20 9.59 -23.35
N LYS A 202 16.74 10.48 -24.19
CA LYS A 202 16.46 10.45 -25.61
C LYS A 202 17.27 9.31 -26.23
N TYR A 203 16.68 8.57 -27.14
CA TYR A 203 17.35 7.51 -27.89
C TYR A 203 17.24 7.83 -29.38
N ASN A 204 18.24 7.44 -30.18
CA ASN A 204 18.12 7.46 -31.64
C ASN A 204 17.41 6.21 -32.16
N ASP A 205 17.13 6.17 -33.46
CA ASP A 205 16.49 5.05 -34.15
C ASP A 205 17.30 3.73 -34.10
N LYS A 206 18.53 3.78 -33.58
CA LYS A 206 19.42 2.63 -33.36
C LYS A 206 19.49 2.21 -31.89
N GLY A 207 18.65 2.76 -31.03
CA GLY A 207 18.60 2.44 -29.60
C GLY A 207 19.77 3.02 -28.78
N GLN A 208 20.54 3.96 -29.33
CA GLN A 208 21.66 4.57 -28.61
C GLN A 208 21.20 5.79 -27.82
N ARG A 209 21.69 5.90 -26.58
CA ARG A 209 21.37 7.01 -25.68
C ARG A 209 21.98 8.32 -26.20
N LEU A 210 21.12 9.32 -26.35
CA LEU A 210 21.46 10.69 -26.69
C LEU A 210 21.65 11.52 -25.41
N ASP A 211 22.55 12.48 -25.46
CA ASP A 211 22.68 13.50 -24.43
C ASP A 211 21.69 14.67 -24.65
N GLU A 212 21.80 15.72 -23.84
CA GLU A 212 20.93 16.90 -23.90
C GLU A 212 21.06 17.68 -25.22
N LEU A 213 22.16 17.49 -25.95
CA LEU A 213 22.45 18.12 -27.25
C LEU A 213 22.03 17.24 -28.44
N GLY A 214 21.62 15.99 -28.18
CA GLY A 214 21.24 15.04 -29.23
C GLY A 214 22.41 14.22 -29.77
N ASP A 215 23.56 14.24 -29.10
CA ASP A 215 24.75 13.51 -29.50
C ASP A 215 24.81 12.14 -28.82
N VAL A 216 25.34 11.15 -29.54
CA VAL A 216 25.52 9.79 -29.03
C VAL A 216 26.69 9.80 -28.04
N LYS A 217 26.45 9.37 -26.79
CA LYS A 217 27.54 9.26 -25.81
C LYS A 217 28.59 8.25 -26.28
N PRO A 218 29.88 8.64 -26.41
CA PRO A 218 30.94 7.71 -26.78
C PRO A 218 31.23 6.75 -25.61
N GLY A 219 31.09 5.45 -25.83
CA GLY A 219 31.49 4.42 -24.85
C GLY A 219 30.57 3.21 -24.64
N GLN A 220 29.68 2.87 -25.59
CA GLN A 220 29.02 1.56 -25.57
C GLN A 220 29.19 0.88 -26.92
N GLU A 221 30.20 0.02 -26.99
CA GLU A 221 30.30 -1.04 -27.99
C GLU A 221 29.28 -2.13 -27.66
N ASP A 222 28.53 -2.49 -28.68
CA ASP A 222 27.70 -3.67 -28.93
C ASP A 222 27.68 -4.76 -27.82
N LEU A 223 26.51 -4.96 -27.21
CA LEU A 223 26.18 -6.19 -26.51
C LEU A 223 25.02 -6.89 -27.23
N ASP A 224 25.36 -7.59 -28.32
CA ASP A 224 24.48 -8.55 -28.96
C ASP A 224 24.58 -9.94 -28.28
N GLY A 225 23.46 -10.35 -27.70
CA GLY A 225 22.88 -11.70 -27.50
C GLY A 225 23.75 -12.95 -27.26
N ASN A 226 23.45 -13.69 -26.16
CA ASN A 226 22.73 -14.98 -26.25
C ASN A 226 22.30 -15.59 -24.88
N ASP A 227 20.98 -15.80 -24.75
CA ASP A 227 20.18 -16.93 -24.24
C ASP A 227 20.27 -17.59 -22.83
N ASP A 228 19.05 -17.88 -22.37
CA ASP A 228 18.48 -18.79 -21.37
C ASP A 228 18.55 -18.49 -19.85
N GLY A 229 17.44 -17.96 -19.33
CA GLY A 229 17.13 -17.97 -17.89
C GLY A 229 16.13 -16.92 -17.41
N SER A 230 14.84 -17.04 -17.80
CA SER A 230 13.67 -16.29 -17.27
C SER A 230 14.02 -14.97 -16.54
N GLU A 231 14.40 -13.97 -17.31
CA GLU A 231 14.62 -12.61 -16.82
C GLU A 231 13.27 -12.01 -16.41
N VAL A 232 13.17 -11.61 -15.15
CA VAL A 232 12.11 -10.68 -14.75
C VAL A 232 12.45 -9.39 -15.47
N GLU A 233 11.60 -8.95 -16.40
CA GLU A 233 11.84 -7.72 -17.15
C GLU A 233 12.24 -6.62 -16.16
N ALA A 234 13.40 -6.01 -16.42
CA ALA A 234 13.95 -4.99 -15.57
C ALA A 234 12.98 -3.81 -15.55
N SER A 235 12.20 -3.72 -14.48
CA SER A 235 11.31 -2.61 -14.23
C SER A 235 12.14 -1.34 -14.16
N SER A 236 11.93 -0.40 -15.07
CA SER A 236 12.64 0.89 -15.04
C SER A 236 12.39 1.65 -13.73
N SER A 237 11.29 1.32 -13.01
CA SER A 237 10.88 1.85 -11.70
C SER A 237 11.61 1.24 -10.49
N GLY A 238 12.29 0.11 -10.66
CA GLY A 238 12.76 -0.73 -9.53
C GLY A 238 11.62 -1.25 -8.65
N ALA A 239 10.36 -0.95 -8.99
CA ALA A 239 9.18 -1.39 -8.29
C ALA A 239 8.65 -2.66 -8.95
N TYR A 240 8.53 -3.68 -8.12
CA TYR A 240 8.00 -4.99 -8.50
C TYR A 240 6.75 -5.24 -7.69
N GLU A 241 5.63 -5.43 -8.37
CA GLU A 241 4.38 -5.75 -7.70
C GLU A 241 4.08 -7.23 -7.88
N CYS A 242 3.75 -7.89 -6.77
CA CYS A 242 3.26 -9.25 -6.83
C CYS A 242 1.86 -9.27 -7.46
N GLY A 243 1.73 -9.81 -8.68
CA GLY A 243 0.46 -9.93 -9.41
C GLY A 243 -0.61 -10.77 -8.70
N GLN A 244 -0.24 -11.61 -7.73
CA GLN A 244 -1.23 -12.33 -6.91
C GLN A 244 -1.84 -11.50 -5.77
N CYS A 245 -1.18 -10.40 -5.42
CA CYS A 245 -1.21 -9.93 -4.04
C CYS A 245 -1.12 -8.41 -3.87
N GLY A 246 -0.62 -7.69 -4.85
CA GLY A 246 -0.44 -6.24 -4.77
C GLY A 246 0.74 -5.79 -3.91
N PHE A 247 1.43 -6.72 -3.23
CA PHE A 247 2.64 -6.39 -2.48
C PHE A 247 3.68 -5.80 -3.42
N THR A 248 3.98 -4.53 -3.22
CA THR A 248 4.97 -3.78 -3.99
C THR A 248 6.27 -3.72 -3.22
N MET A 249 7.36 -4.10 -3.89
CA MET A 249 8.70 -4.00 -3.35
C MET A 249 9.56 -3.10 -4.22
N PHE A 250 10.37 -2.26 -3.57
CA PHE A 250 11.29 -1.36 -4.24
C PHE A 250 12.70 -1.92 -4.14
N VAL A 251 13.22 -2.40 -5.26
CA VAL A 251 14.56 -2.94 -5.37
C VAL A 251 15.45 -1.89 -6.02
N ALA A 252 16.59 -1.60 -5.40
CA ALA A 252 17.55 -0.67 -5.97
C ALA A 252 18.07 -1.20 -7.32
N PRO A 253 18.22 -0.34 -8.35
CA PRO A 253 18.71 -0.76 -9.66
C PRO A 253 20.02 -1.55 -9.57
N GLY A 254 20.08 -2.69 -10.25
CA GLY A 254 21.25 -3.59 -10.25
C GLY A 254 21.34 -4.51 -9.03
N ARG A 255 20.34 -4.53 -8.13
CA ARG A 255 20.26 -5.46 -6.98
C ARG A 255 19.18 -6.52 -7.10
N GLU A 256 18.50 -6.59 -8.23
CA GLU A 256 17.40 -7.52 -8.54
C GLU A 256 17.84 -8.98 -8.36
N LYS A 257 19.02 -9.34 -8.90
CA LYS A 257 19.58 -10.71 -8.77
C LYS A 257 19.90 -11.10 -7.32
N LYS A 258 20.17 -10.13 -6.43
CA LYS A 258 20.36 -10.38 -4.98
C LYS A 258 19.04 -10.47 -4.23
N PHE A 259 18.02 -9.73 -4.67
CA PHE A 259 16.71 -9.67 -4.02
C PHE A 259 15.80 -10.84 -4.44
N PHE A 260 15.79 -11.20 -5.73
CA PHE A 260 15.04 -12.30 -6.32
C PHE A 260 15.91 -13.56 -6.48
N GLY A 261 16.47 -14.05 -5.38
CA GLY A 261 17.22 -15.31 -5.39
C GLY A 261 16.38 -16.52 -5.83
N PRO A 262 17.00 -17.69 -6.10
CA PRO A 262 16.32 -18.89 -6.63
C PRO A 262 15.15 -19.42 -5.79
N GLY A 263 15.08 -19.04 -4.51
CA GLY A 263 14.02 -19.42 -3.57
C GLY A 263 13.14 -18.26 -3.12
N PHE A 264 13.21 -17.09 -3.75
CA PHE A 264 12.42 -15.94 -3.33
C PHE A 264 10.91 -16.26 -3.37
N LYS A 265 10.22 -15.89 -2.30
CA LYS A 265 8.77 -15.98 -2.14
C LYS A 265 8.26 -14.62 -1.69
N CYS A 266 7.11 -14.21 -2.24
CA CYS A 266 6.38 -13.04 -1.78
C CYS A 266 6.18 -13.14 -0.27
N PRO A 267 6.65 -12.17 0.53
CA PRO A 267 6.50 -12.23 1.98
C PRO A 267 5.02 -12.19 2.41
N GLU A 268 4.14 -11.62 1.59
CA GLU A 268 2.72 -11.47 1.92
C GLU A 268 1.83 -12.65 1.50
N CYS A 269 2.21 -13.42 0.48
CA CYS A 269 1.34 -14.48 -0.04
C CYS A 269 2.03 -15.77 -0.48
N GLY A 270 3.36 -15.84 -0.38
CA GLY A 270 4.12 -17.02 -0.79
C GLY A 270 4.19 -17.25 -2.29
N ALA A 271 3.69 -16.33 -3.12
CA ALA A 271 3.83 -16.38 -4.56
C ALA A 271 5.32 -16.40 -4.96
N ALA A 272 5.66 -17.13 -6.02
CA ALA A 272 7.03 -17.23 -6.51
C ALA A 272 7.47 -15.94 -7.25
N LYS A 273 8.79 -15.82 -7.52
CA LYS A 273 9.39 -14.61 -8.12
C LYS A 273 8.76 -14.22 -9.47
N ASP A 274 8.28 -15.21 -10.23
CA ASP A 274 7.63 -15.08 -11.54
C ASP A 274 6.30 -14.34 -11.46
N GLN A 275 5.70 -14.28 -10.27
CA GLN A 275 4.49 -13.54 -10.01
C GLN A 275 4.76 -12.06 -9.71
N PHE A 276 6.01 -11.60 -9.69
CA PHE A 276 6.35 -10.19 -9.56
C PHE A 276 6.54 -9.58 -10.94
N VAL A 277 5.67 -8.62 -11.26
CA VAL A 277 5.72 -7.90 -12.53
C VAL A 277 6.33 -6.53 -12.27
N GLY A 278 7.29 -6.15 -13.10
CA GLY A 278 7.80 -4.79 -13.12
C GLY A 278 6.68 -3.83 -13.49
N LYS A 279 6.34 -2.89 -12.61
CA LYS A 279 5.40 -1.84 -12.99
C LYS A 279 6.13 -0.77 -13.79
N ASN A 280 5.88 -0.76 -15.11
CA ASN A 280 6.14 0.38 -15.96
C ASN A 280 5.02 1.40 -15.77
N VAL A 281 5.39 2.67 -15.67
CA VAL A 281 4.49 3.77 -15.27
C VAL A 281 3.59 4.21 -16.44
N GLU A 282 3.76 3.64 -17.63
CA GLU A 282 3.04 4.04 -18.84
C GLU A 282 1.66 3.37 -18.99
N ASP A 283 1.31 2.38 -18.15
CA ASP A 283 0.05 1.61 -18.25
C ASP A 283 -1.07 2.06 -17.27
N GLN A 284 -1.06 3.30 -16.77
CA GLN A 284 -2.17 3.87 -15.97
C GLN A 284 -2.61 5.27 -16.42
#